data_AF-A0A4Q5SCA6-F1
#
_entry.id   AF-A0A4Q5SCA6-F1
#
_cell.length_a   1.000
_cell.length_b   1.000
_cell.length_c   1.000
_cell.angle_alpha   90.00
_cell.angle_beta   90.00
_cell.angle_gamma   90.00
#
_symmetry.space_group_name_H-M   'P 1'
#
loop_
_entity.id
_entity.type
_entity.pdbx_description
1 polymer ?
#
loop_
_entity_poly.entity_id
_entity_poly.type
_entity_poly.pdbx_seq_one_letter_code
_entity_poly.pdbx_strand_id
1 'polypeptide(L)'
;MHEVVEYASQLAKRVGNELQIPVYLYEYSQPDKQRSNLSIIRSGEYEGFFNKIKQPGWQPDFGPAQLDAKRGATVIGARNYLVAYNITLDTKSVPIAKQIANAVRESGYKGTPGTLKNVKAIGWYMDEYNAAQVSMNLTNIEETPVHIVFEEVSRQAILHGTAVTGSELIGLIPLTCLLQAGIYFRQKTGQLTDVSEQELVATAVNCLGLDALAPFDARQRVIEYQLDSPLTP
;
A
#
# COMPACT_ATOMS: atom_id res chain seq x y z
N MET A 1 18.13 3.37 2.79
CA MET A 1 17.25 4.56 2.87
C MET A 1 17.98 5.87 2.58
N HIS A 2 19.09 6.20 3.26
CA HIS A 2 19.80 7.47 3.04
C HIS A 2 20.13 7.74 1.54
N GLU A 3 20.70 6.76 0.85
CA GLU A 3 21.04 6.87 -0.57
C GLU A 3 19.82 7.15 -1.47
N VAL A 4 18.72 6.42 -1.29
CA VAL A 4 17.51 6.61 -2.11
C VAL A 4 16.80 7.95 -1.83
N VAL A 5 16.93 8.49 -0.61
CA VAL A 5 16.45 9.84 -0.29
C VAL A 5 17.22 10.89 -1.10
N GLU A 6 18.53 10.71 -1.23
CA GLU A 6 19.38 11.58 -2.03
C GLU A 6 18.98 11.56 -3.51
N TYR A 7 18.84 10.37 -4.09
CA TYR A 7 18.38 10.24 -5.49
C TYR A 7 16.98 10.83 -5.71
N ALA A 8 16.05 10.63 -4.77
CA ALA A 8 14.72 11.22 -4.87
C ALA A 8 14.78 12.77 -4.85
N SER A 9 15.64 13.35 -4.01
CA SER A 9 15.86 14.80 -3.97
C SER A 9 16.49 15.32 -5.26
N GLN A 10 17.50 14.63 -5.79
CA GLN A 10 18.12 14.96 -7.08
C GLN A 10 17.10 14.94 -8.22
N LEU A 11 16.27 13.89 -8.29
CA LEU A 11 15.19 13.78 -9.28
C LEU A 11 14.16 14.91 -9.12
N ALA A 12 13.69 15.16 -7.89
CA ALA A 12 12.72 16.19 -7.60
C ALA A 12 13.20 17.59 -8.02
N LYS A 13 14.47 17.89 -7.74
CA LYS A 13 15.11 19.15 -8.16
C LYS A 13 15.16 19.28 -9.68
N ARG A 14 15.54 18.22 -10.39
CA ARG A 14 15.57 18.20 -11.86
C ARG A 14 14.19 18.38 -12.45
N VAL A 15 13.19 17.63 -11.97
CA VAL A 15 11.79 17.77 -12.42
C VAL A 15 11.28 19.19 -12.20
N GLY A 16 11.49 19.76 -11.01
CA GLY A 16 11.06 21.11 -10.70
C GLY A 16 11.73 22.18 -11.58
N ASN A 17 13.03 22.06 -11.81
CA ASN A 17 13.81 23.05 -12.56
C ASN A 17 13.67 22.90 -14.08
N GLU A 18 13.71 21.68 -14.61
CA GLU A 18 13.71 21.42 -16.05
C GLU A 18 12.30 21.51 -16.64
N LEU A 19 11.27 21.06 -15.89
CA LEU A 19 9.88 21.05 -16.38
C LEU A 19 9.04 22.25 -15.90
N GLN A 20 9.57 23.03 -14.95
CA GLN A 20 8.89 24.16 -14.32
C GLN A 20 7.55 23.75 -13.66
N ILE A 21 7.54 22.61 -12.97
CA ILE A 21 6.36 22.05 -12.27
C ILE A 21 6.57 22.17 -10.75
N PRO A 22 5.54 22.49 -9.95
CA PRO A 22 5.64 22.41 -8.49
C PRO A 22 5.89 20.97 -8.03
N VAL A 23 6.98 20.75 -7.29
CA VAL A 23 7.35 19.43 -6.76
C VAL A 23 7.39 19.45 -5.24
N TYR A 24 6.74 18.46 -4.63
CA TYR A 24 6.79 18.23 -3.19
C TYR A 24 7.54 16.93 -2.89
N LEU A 25 8.38 16.96 -1.88
CA LEU A 25 8.98 15.77 -1.30
C LEU A 25 7.97 15.09 -0.36
N TYR A 26 8.07 13.78 -0.18
CA TYR A 26 7.25 13.05 0.79
C TYR A 26 8.05 11.94 1.51
N GLU A 27 7.45 11.39 2.57
CA GLU A 27 8.01 10.33 3.42
C GLU A 27 9.42 10.67 3.91
N TYR A 28 10.40 9.77 3.71
CA TYR A 28 11.77 9.96 4.20
C TYR A 28 12.48 11.12 3.53
N SER A 29 12.03 11.55 2.35
CA SER A 29 12.61 12.68 1.61
C SER A 29 12.11 14.03 2.09
N GLN A 30 11.00 14.11 2.84
CA GLN A 30 10.43 15.38 3.26
C GLN A 30 11.05 15.88 4.58
N PRO A 31 11.70 17.06 4.59
CA PRO A 31 12.25 17.65 5.81
C PRO A 31 11.17 18.08 6.81
N ASP A 32 10.05 18.65 6.32
CA ASP A 32 8.93 19.06 7.17
C ASP A 32 8.00 17.88 7.49
N LYS A 33 8.14 17.38 8.71
CA LYS A 33 7.39 16.21 9.18
C LYS A 33 5.87 16.42 9.26
N GLN A 34 5.39 17.67 9.27
CA GLN A 34 3.96 17.95 9.25
C GLN A 34 3.32 17.64 7.88
N ARG A 35 4.13 17.59 6.81
CA ARG A 35 3.69 17.29 5.44
C ARG A 35 4.39 16.09 4.81
N SER A 36 5.01 15.21 5.61
CA SER A 36 5.64 13.98 5.09
C SER A 36 4.63 12.98 4.50
N ASN A 37 3.40 12.93 5.01
CA ASN A 37 2.41 11.95 4.55
C ASN A 37 1.77 12.39 3.22
N LEU A 38 1.78 11.50 2.22
CA LEU A 38 1.18 11.75 0.91
C LEU A 38 -0.29 12.21 1.00
N SER A 39 -1.08 11.68 1.94
CA SER A 39 -2.49 12.06 2.06
C SER A 39 -2.67 13.51 2.52
N ILE A 40 -1.72 14.04 3.28
CA ILE A 40 -1.71 15.45 3.71
C ILE A 40 -1.41 16.33 2.50
N ILE A 41 -0.37 15.99 1.72
CA ILE A 41 -0.01 16.70 0.49
C ILE A 41 -1.16 16.71 -0.51
N ARG A 42 -1.74 15.53 -0.79
CA ARG A 42 -2.79 15.33 -1.80
C ARG A 42 -4.21 15.66 -1.32
N SER A 43 -4.38 16.13 -0.08
CA SER A 43 -5.70 16.54 0.42
C SER A 43 -6.27 17.70 -0.41
N GLY A 44 -7.52 17.56 -0.86
CA GLY A 44 -8.15 18.47 -1.82
C GLY A 44 -7.87 18.13 -3.29
N GLU A 45 -7.06 17.10 -3.56
CA GLU A 45 -6.77 16.59 -4.90
C GLU A 45 -6.31 17.70 -5.86
N TYR A 46 -6.75 17.68 -7.12
CA TYR A 46 -6.33 18.63 -8.14
C TYR A 46 -6.92 20.02 -7.89
N GLU A 47 -8.23 20.09 -7.64
CA GLU A 47 -8.99 21.34 -7.50
C GLU A 47 -8.57 22.11 -6.26
N GLY A 48 -8.39 21.42 -5.12
CA GLY A 48 -8.00 22.00 -3.86
C GLY A 48 -6.54 22.46 -3.83
N PHE A 49 -5.68 21.85 -4.65
CA PHE A 49 -4.26 22.19 -4.69
C PHE A 49 -4.02 23.64 -5.12
N PHE A 50 -4.85 24.18 -6.01
CA PHE A 50 -4.74 25.57 -6.51
C PHE A 50 -4.92 26.65 -5.43
N ASN A 51 -5.65 26.32 -4.37
CA ASN A 51 -5.76 27.17 -3.20
C ASN A 51 -4.64 26.88 -2.19
N LYS A 52 -4.30 25.60 -2.02
CA LYS A 52 -3.27 25.13 -1.09
C LYS A 52 -1.89 25.73 -1.39
N ILE A 53 -1.44 25.74 -2.65
CA ILE A 53 -0.09 26.25 -3.02
C ILE A 53 0.13 27.72 -2.64
N LYS A 54 -0.95 28.51 -2.48
CA LYS A 54 -0.89 29.94 -2.11
C LYS A 54 -0.78 30.13 -0.59
N GLN A 55 -0.97 29.09 0.20
CA GLN A 55 -0.98 29.17 1.66
C GLN A 55 0.45 29.19 2.22
N PRO A 56 0.70 29.91 3.33
CA PRO A 56 1.96 29.80 4.06
C PRO A 56 2.24 28.34 4.45
N GLY A 57 3.48 27.87 4.28
CA GLY A 57 3.88 26.48 4.58
C GLY A 57 3.61 25.47 3.46
N TRP A 58 2.96 25.88 2.37
CA TRP A 58 2.66 25.03 1.21
C TRP A 58 3.47 25.38 -0.04
N GLN A 59 4.58 26.11 0.14
CA GLN A 59 5.56 26.29 -0.92
C GLN A 59 6.12 24.91 -1.35
N PRO A 60 6.24 24.65 -2.67
CA PRO A 60 6.85 23.41 -3.15
C PRO A 60 8.31 23.33 -2.71
N ASP A 61 8.80 22.10 -2.55
CA ASP A 61 10.20 21.86 -2.19
C ASP A 61 11.13 22.20 -3.38
N PHE A 62 10.66 21.98 -4.61
CA PHE A 62 11.35 22.40 -5.84
C PHE A 62 10.37 22.89 -6.91
N GLY A 63 10.89 23.67 -7.86
CA GLY A 63 10.11 24.27 -8.93
C GLY A 63 9.33 25.52 -8.48
N PRO A 64 8.54 26.12 -9.38
CA PRO A 64 7.85 27.38 -9.10
C PRO A 64 6.67 27.17 -8.14
N ALA A 65 6.46 28.12 -7.23
CA ALA A 65 5.24 28.23 -6.41
C ALA A 65 4.08 28.83 -7.24
N GLN A 66 3.82 28.25 -8.40
CA GLN A 66 2.84 28.72 -9.36
C GLN A 66 1.85 27.62 -9.71
N LEU A 67 0.66 28.04 -10.12
CA LEU A 67 -0.38 27.13 -10.55
C LEU A 67 -0.06 26.61 -11.96
N ASP A 68 0.16 25.30 -12.10
CA ASP A 68 0.21 24.63 -13.40
C ASP A 68 -1.15 23.95 -13.66
N ALA A 69 -2.03 24.64 -14.40
CA ALA A 69 -3.39 24.17 -14.68
C ALA A 69 -3.43 23.00 -15.68
N LYS A 70 -2.30 22.62 -16.27
CA LYS A 70 -2.24 21.49 -17.18
C LYS A 70 -1.77 20.24 -16.45
N ARG A 71 -0.87 20.40 -15.47
CA ARG A 71 -0.12 19.29 -14.86
C ARG A 71 -0.35 19.13 -13.36
N GLY A 72 -0.86 20.15 -12.68
CA GLY A 72 -1.02 20.16 -11.24
C GLY A 72 0.33 20.25 -10.52
N ALA A 73 0.57 19.33 -9.59
CA ALA A 73 1.83 19.20 -8.86
C ALA A 73 2.30 17.75 -8.82
N THR A 74 3.61 17.59 -8.67
CA THR A 74 4.28 16.29 -8.61
C THR A 74 4.74 16.01 -7.19
N VAL A 75 4.66 14.75 -6.75
CA VAL A 75 5.21 14.31 -5.48
C VAL A 75 6.28 13.25 -5.73
N ILE A 76 7.48 13.46 -5.20
CA ILE A 76 8.63 12.55 -5.37
C ILE A 76 9.22 12.27 -3.99
N GLY A 77 9.66 11.05 -3.73
CA GLY A 77 10.33 10.75 -2.46
C GLY A 77 10.69 9.28 -2.33
N ALA A 78 11.43 8.99 -1.26
CA ALA A 78 11.83 7.66 -0.88
C ALA A 78 11.01 7.13 0.29
N ARG A 79 10.68 5.84 0.23
CA ARG A 79 9.97 5.10 1.27
C ARG A 79 10.36 3.63 1.26
N ASN A 80 9.98 2.94 2.32
CA ASN A 80 10.03 1.48 2.35
C ASN A 80 9.11 0.91 1.27
N TYR A 81 9.25 -0.39 1.00
CA TYR A 81 8.31 -1.11 0.15
C TYR A 81 6.88 -0.90 0.64
N LEU A 82 5.99 -0.71 -0.33
CA LEU A 82 4.57 -0.59 -0.08
C LEU A 82 3.92 -1.73 -0.84
N VAL A 83 3.14 -2.52 -0.12
CA VAL A 83 2.34 -3.59 -0.71
C VAL A 83 0.90 -3.09 -0.76
N ALA A 84 0.35 -2.97 -1.96
CA ALA A 84 -1.05 -2.66 -2.19
C ALA A 84 -1.82 -3.98 -2.17
N TYR A 85 -2.69 -4.16 -1.19
CA TYR A 85 -3.30 -5.44 -0.86
C TYR A 85 -4.78 -5.25 -0.55
N ASN A 86 -5.63 -5.89 -1.35
CA ASN A 86 -7.07 -5.87 -1.18
C ASN A 86 -7.53 -7.21 -0.62
N ILE A 87 -8.49 -7.19 0.31
CA ILE A 87 -9.13 -8.40 0.82
C ILE A 87 -10.62 -8.34 0.49
N THR A 88 -11.12 -9.37 -0.18
CA THR A 88 -12.50 -9.49 -0.62
C THR A 88 -13.36 -10.13 0.46
N LEU A 89 -14.54 -9.55 0.67
CA LEU A 89 -15.50 -9.99 1.66
C LEU A 89 -16.67 -10.72 1.00
N ASP A 90 -17.26 -11.67 1.70
CA ASP A 90 -18.52 -12.34 1.33
C ASP A 90 -19.72 -11.42 1.61
N THR A 91 -19.70 -10.23 1.02
CA THR A 91 -20.78 -9.25 1.10
C THR A 91 -20.61 -8.20 0.00
N LYS A 92 -21.72 -7.59 -0.42
CA LYS A 92 -21.74 -6.39 -1.26
C LYS A 92 -21.79 -5.09 -0.46
N SER A 93 -21.84 -5.20 0.87
CA SER A 93 -22.03 -4.08 1.78
C SER A 93 -20.76 -3.26 1.92
N VAL A 94 -20.67 -2.15 1.16
CA VAL A 94 -19.65 -1.12 1.37
C VAL A 94 -19.62 -0.57 2.80
N PRO A 95 -20.76 -0.37 3.50
CA PRO A 95 -20.74 0.01 4.90
C PRO A 95 -19.95 -0.97 5.79
N ILE A 96 -20.10 -2.28 5.59
CA ILE A 96 -19.33 -3.29 6.34
C ILE A 96 -17.84 -3.18 6.02
N ALA A 97 -17.48 -3.12 4.72
CA ALA A 97 -16.09 -2.95 4.32
C ALA A 97 -15.45 -1.68 4.89
N LYS A 98 -16.21 -0.57 4.96
CA LYS A 98 -15.74 0.69 5.57
C LYS A 98 -15.54 0.57 7.08
N GLN A 99 -16.42 -0.15 7.77
CA GLN A 99 -16.27 -0.41 9.22
C GLN A 99 -15.02 -1.23 9.49
N ILE A 100 -14.78 -2.29 8.72
CA ILE A 100 -13.56 -3.11 8.83
C ILE A 100 -12.32 -2.27 8.49
N ALA A 101 -12.32 -1.51 7.39
CA ALA A 101 -11.22 -0.63 7.02
C ALA A 101 -10.88 0.38 8.11
N ASN A 102 -11.90 0.98 8.74
CA ASN A 102 -11.76 1.89 9.87
C ASN A 102 -11.16 1.20 11.11
N ALA A 103 -11.54 -0.06 11.37
CA ALA A 103 -11.05 -0.82 12.51
C ALA A 103 -9.57 -1.23 12.35
N VAL A 104 -9.12 -1.53 11.13
CA VAL A 104 -7.76 -2.03 10.89
C VAL A 104 -6.74 -0.94 10.58
N ARG A 105 -7.11 0.13 9.87
CA ARG A 105 -6.14 1.18 9.48
C ARG A 105 -5.63 1.96 10.69
N GLU A 106 -4.37 2.37 10.64
CA GLU A 106 -3.71 3.03 11.77
C GLU A 106 -4.44 4.29 12.23
N SER A 107 -4.90 5.12 11.28
CA SER A 107 -5.63 6.35 11.59
C SER A 107 -6.97 6.12 12.30
N GLY A 108 -7.48 4.89 12.26
CA GLY A 108 -8.72 4.50 12.91
C GLY A 108 -9.95 5.29 12.46
N TYR A 109 -10.85 5.55 13.41
CA TYR A 109 -12.09 6.28 13.20
C TYR A 109 -12.52 7.08 14.45
N LYS A 110 -12.93 8.33 14.25
CA LYS A 110 -13.43 9.24 15.31
C LYS A 110 -12.53 9.31 16.56
N GLY A 111 -11.22 9.37 16.36
CA GLY A 111 -10.24 9.50 17.45
C GLY A 111 -9.88 8.17 18.13
N THR A 112 -10.52 7.06 17.75
CA THR A 112 -10.10 5.71 18.16
C THR A 112 -9.14 5.16 17.11
N PRO A 113 -7.86 4.89 17.45
CA PRO A 113 -6.91 4.26 16.54
C PRO A 113 -7.35 2.87 16.09
N GLY A 114 -6.92 2.45 14.90
CA GLY A 114 -7.14 1.08 14.44
C GLY A 114 -6.11 0.10 15.01
N THR A 115 -6.30 -1.18 14.70
CA THR A 115 -5.53 -2.28 15.26
C THR A 115 -4.16 -2.47 14.62
N LEU A 116 -3.96 -2.04 13.37
CA LEU A 116 -2.72 -2.25 12.62
C LEU A 116 -1.93 -0.95 12.44
N LYS A 117 -0.62 -1.03 12.64
CA LYS A 117 0.32 0.06 12.40
C LYS A 117 0.72 0.12 10.93
N ASN A 118 1.03 1.31 10.41
CA ASN A 118 1.48 1.50 9.03
C ASN A 118 0.54 0.92 7.96
N VAL A 119 -0.76 0.82 8.27
CA VAL A 119 -1.80 0.37 7.35
C VAL A 119 -2.72 1.54 7.05
N LYS A 120 -2.87 1.85 5.76
CA LYS A 120 -3.92 2.74 5.25
C LYS A 120 -4.99 1.86 4.61
N ALA A 121 -6.26 2.06 4.93
CA ALA A 121 -7.33 1.25 4.37
C ALA A 121 -8.59 2.06 4.03
N ILE A 122 -9.29 1.62 3.00
CA ILE A 122 -10.63 2.07 2.61
C ILE A 122 -11.54 0.87 2.31
N GLY A 123 -12.83 1.04 2.56
CA GLY A 123 -13.85 0.07 2.14
C GLY A 123 -14.56 0.55 0.88
N TRP A 124 -14.66 -0.31 -0.13
CA TRP A 124 -15.25 0.02 -1.42
C TRP A 124 -15.94 -1.20 -2.06
N TYR A 125 -16.67 -0.98 -3.14
CA TYR A 125 -17.31 -2.02 -3.93
C TYR A 125 -16.51 -2.24 -5.20
N MET A 126 -16.30 -3.51 -5.57
CA MET A 126 -15.67 -3.90 -6.81
C MET A 126 -16.70 -4.58 -7.72
N ASP A 127 -17.04 -3.93 -8.82
CA ASP A 127 -18.00 -4.48 -9.78
C ASP A 127 -17.52 -5.81 -10.39
N GLU A 128 -16.22 -5.91 -10.71
CA GLU A 128 -15.60 -7.10 -11.33
C GLU A 128 -15.80 -8.38 -10.52
N TYR A 129 -15.70 -8.28 -9.19
CA TYR A 129 -15.90 -9.42 -8.28
C TYR A 129 -17.28 -9.43 -7.63
N ASN A 130 -18.15 -8.48 -7.98
CA ASN A 130 -19.50 -8.35 -7.44
C ASN A 130 -19.53 -8.38 -5.90
N ALA A 131 -18.53 -7.77 -5.27
CA ALA A 131 -18.23 -7.90 -3.85
C ALA A 131 -17.60 -6.62 -3.28
N ALA A 132 -17.73 -6.45 -1.97
CA ALA A 132 -17.04 -5.38 -1.24
C ALA A 132 -15.62 -5.82 -0.85
N GLN A 133 -14.71 -4.86 -0.83
CA GLN A 133 -13.31 -5.08 -0.48
C GLN A 133 -12.83 -4.10 0.58
N VAL A 134 -11.87 -4.56 1.37
CA VAL A 134 -10.99 -3.72 2.18
C VAL A 134 -9.71 -3.51 1.37
N SER A 135 -9.58 -2.34 0.73
CA SER A 135 -8.38 -1.98 -0.04
C SER A 135 -7.37 -1.32 0.86
N MET A 136 -6.12 -1.80 0.84
CA MET A 136 -5.10 -1.40 1.80
C MET A 136 -3.76 -1.09 1.15
N ASN A 137 -3.03 -0.16 1.75
CA ASN A 137 -1.61 0.06 1.52
C ASN A 137 -0.86 -0.24 2.82
N LEU A 138 0.02 -1.23 2.77
CA LEU A 138 0.92 -1.60 3.86
C LEU A 138 2.24 -0.85 3.63
N THR A 139 2.50 0.18 4.43
CA THR A 139 3.66 1.08 4.21
C THR A 139 4.91 0.64 4.98
N ASN A 140 4.78 -0.32 5.89
CA ASN A 140 5.88 -0.97 6.58
C ASN A 140 5.57 -2.46 6.78
N ILE A 141 5.96 -3.27 5.79
CA ILE A 141 5.72 -4.73 5.77
C ILE A 141 6.53 -5.51 6.81
N GLU A 142 7.58 -4.93 7.38
CA GLU A 142 8.36 -5.56 8.45
C GLU A 142 7.61 -5.45 9.79
N GLU A 143 7.01 -4.29 10.07
CA GLU A 143 6.26 -4.07 11.30
C GLU A 143 4.84 -4.65 11.23
N THR A 144 4.21 -4.62 10.06
CA THR A 144 2.87 -5.19 9.86
C THR A 144 2.85 -6.05 8.60
N PRO A 145 3.24 -7.34 8.72
CA PRO A 145 3.31 -8.27 7.61
C PRO A 145 1.94 -8.64 7.02
N VAL A 146 1.93 -9.03 5.74
CA VAL A 146 0.71 -9.37 4.97
C VAL A 146 -0.19 -10.42 5.63
N HIS A 147 0.40 -11.43 6.28
CA HIS A 147 -0.36 -12.49 6.96
C HIS A 147 -1.05 -11.99 8.24
N ILE A 148 -0.44 -11.04 8.96
CA ILE A 148 -1.06 -10.39 10.12
C ILE A 148 -2.22 -9.50 9.68
N VAL A 149 -2.04 -8.74 8.59
CA VAL A 149 -3.12 -7.95 8.00
C VAL A 149 -4.30 -8.84 7.59
N PHE A 150 -4.02 -9.94 6.90
CA PHE A 150 -5.05 -10.88 6.45
C PHE A 150 -5.83 -11.51 7.61
N GLU A 151 -5.14 -11.98 8.65
CA GLU A 151 -5.76 -12.55 9.85
C GLU A 151 -6.63 -11.52 10.57
N GLU A 152 -6.15 -10.28 10.74
CA GLU A 152 -6.91 -9.24 11.43
C GLU A 152 -8.15 -8.81 10.63
N VAL A 153 -8.05 -8.67 9.31
CA VAL A 153 -9.22 -8.41 8.46
C VAL A 153 -10.19 -9.59 8.49
N SER A 154 -9.70 -10.83 8.47
CA SER A 154 -10.55 -12.02 8.59
C SER A 154 -11.29 -12.07 9.93
N ARG A 155 -10.60 -11.73 11.02
CA ARG A 155 -11.22 -11.62 12.36
C ARG A 155 -12.28 -10.52 12.40
N GLN A 156 -12.00 -9.35 11.82
CA GLN A 156 -12.95 -8.26 11.74
C GLN A 156 -14.15 -8.59 10.85
N ALA A 157 -13.96 -9.30 9.74
CA ALA A 157 -15.04 -9.79 8.88
C ALA A 157 -16.02 -10.66 9.67
N ILE A 158 -15.50 -11.63 10.45
CA ILE A 158 -16.32 -12.50 11.31
C ILE A 158 -17.11 -11.67 12.33
N LEU A 159 -16.48 -10.68 12.98
CA LEU A 159 -17.16 -9.80 13.94
C LEU A 159 -18.30 -8.96 13.32
N HIS A 160 -18.25 -8.72 12.01
CA HIS A 160 -19.27 -7.99 11.27
C HIS A 160 -20.25 -8.93 10.52
N GLY A 161 -20.22 -10.23 10.82
CA GLY A 161 -21.16 -11.21 10.24
C GLY A 161 -20.92 -11.52 8.77
N THR A 162 -19.68 -11.38 8.28
CA THR A 162 -19.25 -11.77 6.94
C THR A 162 -17.97 -12.62 7.02
N ALA A 163 -17.44 -13.03 5.88
CA ALA A 163 -16.20 -13.80 5.79
C ALA A 163 -15.28 -13.21 4.73
N VAL A 164 -14.00 -13.60 4.74
CA VAL A 164 -13.08 -13.30 3.65
C VAL A 164 -13.17 -14.41 2.60
N THR A 165 -13.26 -14.04 1.32
CA THR A 165 -13.35 -15.00 0.20
C THR A 165 -12.07 -15.10 -0.62
N GLY A 166 -11.12 -14.21 -0.39
CA GLY A 166 -9.86 -14.14 -1.11
C GLY A 166 -9.18 -12.80 -0.93
N SER A 167 -8.03 -12.65 -1.56
CA SER A 167 -7.30 -11.41 -1.59
C SER A 167 -6.69 -11.16 -2.95
N GLU A 168 -6.24 -9.93 -3.15
CA GLU A 168 -5.65 -9.47 -4.39
C GLU A 168 -4.47 -8.57 -4.06
N LEU A 169 -3.31 -8.96 -4.59
CA LEU A 169 -2.14 -8.09 -4.64
C LEU A 169 -2.31 -7.12 -5.81
N ILE A 170 -2.00 -5.84 -5.64
CA ILE A 170 -1.92 -4.88 -6.76
C ILE A 170 -0.44 -4.57 -7.02
N GLY A 171 0.03 -4.92 -8.22
CA GLY A 171 1.44 -4.80 -8.60
C GLY A 171 2.30 -5.97 -8.08
N LEU A 172 3.51 -5.63 -7.61
CA LEU A 172 4.53 -6.59 -7.19
C LEU A 172 4.67 -6.64 -5.66
N ILE A 173 5.18 -7.75 -5.14
CA ILE A 173 5.46 -7.99 -3.72
C ILE A 173 6.90 -8.48 -3.52
N PRO A 174 7.59 -8.08 -2.43
CA PRO A 174 8.85 -8.70 -2.04
C PRO A 174 8.65 -10.18 -1.68
N LEU A 175 9.58 -11.04 -2.12
CA LEU A 175 9.58 -12.48 -1.84
C LEU A 175 9.48 -12.77 -0.34
N THR A 176 10.17 -11.97 0.47
CA THR A 176 10.21 -12.10 1.93
C THR A 176 8.81 -12.06 2.55
N CYS A 177 7.86 -11.30 2.00
CA CYS A 177 6.48 -11.27 2.48
C CYS A 177 5.79 -12.62 2.35
N LEU A 178 5.96 -13.29 1.20
CA LEU A 178 5.36 -14.59 0.93
C LEU A 178 6.07 -15.69 1.74
N LEU A 179 7.39 -15.63 1.86
CA LEU A 179 8.13 -16.57 2.70
C LEU A 179 7.69 -16.53 4.16
N GLN A 180 7.61 -15.33 4.75
CA GLN A 180 7.14 -15.15 6.13
C GLN A 180 5.69 -15.61 6.31
N ALA A 181 4.81 -15.29 5.36
CA ALA A 181 3.42 -15.76 5.40
C ALA A 181 3.33 -17.30 5.32
N GLY A 182 4.11 -17.92 4.42
CA GLY A 182 4.17 -19.37 4.29
C GLY A 182 4.62 -20.04 5.58
N ILE A 183 5.70 -19.54 6.19
CA ILE A 183 6.21 -20.02 7.49
C ILE A 183 5.12 -19.87 8.56
N TYR A 184 4.50 -18.70 8.66
CA TYR A 184 3.46 -18.40 9.65
C TYR A 184 2.28 -19.39 9.57
N PHE A 185 1.71 -19.60 8.39
CA PHE A 185 0.54 -20.47 8.24
C PHE A 185 0.86 -21.96 8.44
N ARG A 186 2.08 -22.39 8.08
CA ARG A 186 2.55 -23.75 8.37
C ARG A 186 2.73 -23.98 9.87
N GLN A 187 3.34 -23.03 10.60
CA GLN A 187 3.46 -23.11 12.05
C GLN A 187 2.08 -23.16 12.72
N LYS A 188 1.14 -22.32 12.27
CA LYS A 188 -0.23 -22.27 12.79
C LYS A 188 -0.97 -23.61 12.65
N THR A 189 -0.61 -24.42 11.66
CA THR A 189 -1.22 -25.74 11.39
C THR A 189 -0.35 -26.93 11.84
N GLY A 190 0.78 -26.67 12.52
CA GLY A 190 1.68 -27.73 13.00
C GLY A 190 2.52 -28.41 11.90
N GLN A 191 2.65 -27.78 10.73
CA GLN A 191 3.45 -28.28 9.62
C GLN A 191 4.92 -27.86 9.73
N LEU A 192 5.82 -28.64 9.11
CA LEU A 192 7.26 -28.33 9.04
C LEU A 192 7.50 -27.05 8.25
N THR A 193 8.42 -26.21 8.72
CA THR A 193 8.77 -24.92 8.07
C THR A 193 10.07 -24.97 7.27
N ASP A 194 10.93 -25.96 7.52
CA ASP A 194 12.14 -26.22 6.74
C ASP A 194 11.77 -26.96 5.45
N VAL A 195 11.18 -26.21 4.52
CA VAL A 195 10.77 -26.67 3.20
C VAL A 195 11.27 -25.71 2.13
N SER A 196 11.13 -26.11 0.87
CA SER A 196 11.57 -25.27 -0.25
C SER A 196 10.86 -23.91 -0.27
N GLU A 197 11.55 -22.90 -0.80
CA GLU A 197 10.97 -21.57 -1.06
C GLU A 197 9.67 -21.66 -1.87
N GLN A 198 9.64 -22.51 -2.90
CA GLN A 198 8.46 -22.73 -3.74
C GLN A 198 7.27 -23.24 -2.91
N GLU A 199 7.51 -24.12 -1.94
CA GLU A 199 6.46 -24.64 -1.07
C GLU A 199 5.98 -23.59 -0.06
N LEU A 200 6.86 -22.75 0.47
CA LEU A 200 6.47 -21.61 1.32
C LEU A 200 5.63 -20.59 0.55
N VAL A 201 6.04 -20.24 -0.67
CA VAL A 201 5.30 -19.34 -1.56
C VAL A 201 3.94 -19.94 -1.91
N ALA A 202 3.87 -21.22 -2.29
CA ALA A 202 2.61 -21.89 -2.58
C ALA A 202 1.67 -21.90 -1.36
N THR A 203 2.22 -22.16 -0.16
CA THR A 203 1.44 -22.12 1.08
C THR A 203 0.90 -20.71 1.34
N ALA A 204 1.72 -19.67 1.16
CA ALA A 204 1.29 -18.29 1.33
C ALA A 204 0.18 -17.90 0.34
N VAL A 205 0.34 -18.25 -0.95
CA VAL A 205 -0.66 -17.98 -1.99
C VAL A 205 -2.01 -18.60 -1.62
N ASN A 206 -2.00 -19.88 -1.21
CA ASN A 206 -3.21 -20.59 -0.82
C ASN A 206 -3.86 -19.99 0.44
N CYS A 207 -3.09 -19.80 1.51
CA CYS A 207 -3.64 -19.35 2.79
C CYS A 207 -4.09 -17.88 2.78
N LEU A 208 -3.45 -17.03 1.98
CA LEU A 208 -3.89 -15.65 1.76
C LEU A 208 -5.01 -15.55 0.73
N GLY A 209 -5.30 -16.62 -0.01
CA GLY A 209 -6.27 -16.62 -1.11
C GLY A 209 -5.89 -15.66 -2.23
N LEU A 210 -4.59 -15.55 -2.55
CA LEU A 210 -4.07 -14.65 -3.58
C LEU A 210 -4.47 -15.07 -5.00
N ASP A 211 -4.84 -16.34 -5.17
CA ASP A 211 -5.30 -16.96 -6.42
C ASP A 211 -6.82 -17.17 -6.46
N ALA A 212 -7.55 -16.70 -5.44
CA ALA A 212 -8.99 -16.96 -5.29
C ALA A 212 -9.85 -16.15 -6.26
N LEU A 213 -9.38 -14.97 -6.70
CA LEU A 213 -10.13 -14.05 -7.57
C LEU A 213 -9.63 -14.10 -9.01
N ALA A 214 -8.33 -14.26 -9.19
CA ALA A 214 -7.65 -14.42 -10.47
C ALA A 214 -6.36 -15.22 -10.27
N PRO A 215 -5.80 -15.85 -11.32
CA PRO A 215 -4.56 -16.62 -11.20
C PRO A 215 -3.40 -15.77 -10.64
N PHE A 216 -2.67 -16.33 -9.67
CA PHE A 216 -1.47 -15.73 -9.12
C PHE A 216 -0.21 -16.41 -9.66
N ASP A 217 0.46 -15.77 -10.63
CA ASP A 217 1.78 -16.23 -11.09
C ASP A 217 2.89 -15.56 -10.28
N ALA A 218 3.48 -16.29 -9.34
CA ALA A 218 4.56 -15.78 -8.50
C ALA A 218 5.74 -15.24 -9.33
N ARG A 219 6.05 -15.81 -10.50
CA ARG A 219 7.15 -15.32 -11.35
C ARG A 219 6.91 -13.91 -11.87
N GLN A 220 5.65 -13.52 -12.04
CA GLN A 220 5.25 -12.19 -12.52
C GLN A 220 4.96 -11.20 -11.40
N ARG A 221 4.79 -11.69 -10.16
CA ARG A 221 4.32 -10.88 -9.04
C ARG A 221 5.36 -10.68 -7.95
N VAL A 222 6.40 -11.50 -7.90
CA VAL A 222 7.50 -11.35 -6.95
C VAL A 222 8.60 -10.50 -7.57
N ILE A 223 9.04 -9.46 -6.84
CA ILE A 223 10.07 -8.51 -7.31
C ILE A 223 11.36 -9.24 -7.65
N GLU A 224 11.85 -10.07 -6.75
CA GLU A 224 13.12 -10.79 -6.87
C GLU A 224 13.12 -11.73 -8.07
N TYR A 225 12.02 -12.44 -8.33
CA TYR A 225 11.88 -13.31 -9.50
C TYR A 225 11.88 -12.53 -10.83
N GLN A 226 11.31 -11.32 -10.83
CA GLN A 226 11.34 -10.42 -12.00
C GLN A 226 12.74 -9.84 -12.24
N LEU A 227 13.51 -9.59 -11.19
CA LEU A 227 14.89 -9.08 -11.30
C LEU A 227 15.89 -10.16 -11.72
N ASP A 228 15.68 -11.40 -11.30
CA ASP A 228 16.51 -12.55 -11.69
C ASP A 228 16.18 -13.05 -13.11
N SER A 229 15.06 -12.60 -13.69
CA SER A 229 14.73 -12.87 -15.08
C SER A 229 15.67 -12.03 -15.98
N PRO A 230 16.28 -12.62 -17.02
CA PRO A 230 17.13 -11.86 -17.93
C PRO A 230 16.32 -10.70 -18.50
N LEU A 231 16.81 -9.46 -18.33
CA LEU A 231 16.25 -8.28 -18.95
C LEU A 231 16.07 -8.60 -20.44
N THR A 232 14.81 -8.64 -20.88
CA THR A 232 14.54 -8.82 -22.30
C THR A 232 15.11 -7.58 -22.99
N PRO A 233 16.08 -7.73 -23.91
CA PRO A 233 16.77 -6.61 -24.53
C PRO A 233 15.83 -5.72 -25.34
#